data_AF-A0A0S6VQR9-F1
#
_entry.id   AF-A0A0S6VQR9-F1
#
_cell.length_a   1.000
_cell.length_b   1.000
_cell.length_c   1.000
_cell.angle_alpha   90.00
_cell.angle_beta   90.00
_cell.angle_gamma   90.00
#
_symmetry.space_group_name_H-M   'P 1'
#
loop_
_entity.id
_entity.type
_entity.pdbx_description
1 polymer ?
#
loop_
_entity_poly.entity_id
_entity_poly.type
_entity_poly.pdbx_seq_one_letter_code
_entity_poly.pdbx_strand_id
1 'polypeptide(L)'
;MKPFGIWLSLTVLVFGACSGAYHLYLTQNPRKIFVAVDSSFQMNAVWQRVPATLTTIQQQRYAQFALVTEKTRIHGWSPTLQLGTLVPYAPRNFSKLESAAEYPEMAEAAQKYLITTMLDAAQMSKLRGWRMIQLMP
;
A
#
# COMPACT_ATOMS: atom_id res chain seq x y z
N MET A 1 -44.34 23.76 8.71
CA MET A 1 -42.98 23.30 9.11
C MET A 1 -42.91 21.82 9.52
N LYS A 2 -43.96 21.20 10.08
CA LYS A 2 -44.01 19.75 10.40
C LYS A 2 -43.59 18.80 9.25
N PRO A 3 -44.06 18.96 7.99
CA PRO A 3 -43.69 18.01 6.93
C PRO A 3 -42.20 18.07 6.59
N PHE A 4 -41.58 19.25 6.67
CA PHE A 4 -40.15 19.42 6.49
C PHE A 4 -39.35 18.71 7.60
N GLY A 5 -39.79 18.81 8.86
CA GLY A 5 -39.12 18.12 9.98
C GLY A 5 -39.15 16.60 9.82
N ILE A 6 -40.28 16.04 9.40
CA ILE A 6 -40.41 14.60 9.14
C ILE A 6 -39.49 14.17 7.99
N TRP A 7 -39.50 14.92 6.89
CA TRP A 7 -38.64 14.65 5.75
C TRP A 7 -37.15 14.69 6.13
N LEU A 8 -36.72 15.75 6.84
CA LEU A 8 -35.34 15.90 7.29
C LEU A 8 -34.91 14.74 8.20
N SER A 9 -35.75 14.36 9.16
CA SER A 9 -35.46 13.22 10.03
C SER A 9 -35.33 11.92 9.25
N LEU A 10 -36.21 11.66 8.29
CA LEU A 10 -36.14 10.48 7.43
C LEU A 10 -34.84 10.48 6.61
N THR A 11 -34.48 11.61 6.01
CA THR A 11 -33.25 11.76 5.24
C THR A 11 -32.02 11.49 6.11
N VAL A 12 -31.91 12.12 7.28
CA VAL A 12 -30.77 11.91 8.19
C VAL A 12 -30.67 10.44 8.60
N LEU A 13 -31.79 9.78 8.90
CA LEU A 13 -31.82 8.38 9.30
C LEU A 13 -31.34 7.47 8.16
N VAL A 14 -31.86 7.66 6.94
CA VAL A 14 -31.46 6.86 5.77
C VAL A 14 -29.99 7.06 5.44
N PHE A 15 -29.51 8.30 5.38
CA PHE A 15 -28.09 8.58 5.09
C PHE A 15 -27.17 8.05 6.19
N GLY A 16 -27.56 8.18 7.46
CA GLY A 16 -26.82 7.62 8.59
C GLY A 16 -26.72 6.10 8.51
N ALA A 17 -27.84 5.41 8.24
CA ALA A 17 -27.87 3.97 8.08
C ALA A 17 -27.02 3.49 6.91
N CYS A 18 -27.15 4.11 5.73
CA CYS A 18 -26.35 3.77 4.55
C CYS A 18 -24.86 4.02 4.79
N SER A 19 -24.50 5.14 5.41
CA SER A 19 -23.10 5.45 5.75
C SER A 19 -22.52 4.44 6.73
N GLY A 20 -23.27 4.05 7.76
CA GLY A 20 -22.86 3.04 8.74
C GLY A 20 -22.65 1.66 8.10
N ALA A 21 -23.60 1.23 7.27
CA ALA A 21 -23.51 -0.03 6.54
C ALA A 21 -22.28 -0.05 5.61
N TYR A 22 -22.03 1.05 4.89
CA TYR A 22 -20.88 1.16 4.00
C TYR A 22 -19.55 1.18 4.75
N HIS A 23 -19.48 1.90 5.87
CA HIS A 23 -18.31 1.91 6.76
C HIS A 23 -17.98 0.50 7.28
N LEU A 24 -18.99 -0.24 7.72
CA LEU A 24 -18.82 -1.62 8.21
C LEU A 24 -18.34 -2.54 7.08
N TYR A 25 -18.94 -2.42 5.90
CA TYR A 25 -18.56 -3.20 4.73
C TYR A 25 -17.09 -3.00 4.36
N LEU A 26 -16.63 -1.74 4.27
CA LEU A 26 -15.23 -1.42 3.95
C LEU A 26 -14.25 -1.84 5.04
N THR A 27 -14.69 -1.84 6.31
CA THR A 27 -13.87 -2.32 7.43
C THR A 27 -13.68 -3.83 7.37
N GLN A 28 -14.70 -4.58 6.94
CA GLN A 28 -14.65 -6.04 6.79
C GLN A 28 -13.98 -6.47 5.48
N ASN A 29 -14.02 -5.62 4.45
CA ASN A 29 -13.45 -5.88 3.12
C ASN A 29 -12.40 -4.81 2.78
N PRO A 30 -11.30 -4.74 3.54
CA PRO A 30 -10.30 -3.71 3.33
C PRO A 30 -9.60 -3.89 1.99
N ARG A 31 -9.24 -2.76 1.37
CA ARG A 31 -8.44 -2.73 0.16
C ARG A 31 -7.05 -3.30 0.45
N LYS A 32 -6.65 -4.32 -0.29
CA LYS A 32 -5.32 -4.92 -0.20
C LYS A 32 -4.30 -4.15 -1.04
N ILE A 33 -3.23 -3.70 -0.39
CA ILE A 33 -2.16 -2.90 -0.99
C ILE A 33 -0.83 -3.61 -0.76
N PHE A 34 -0.16 -3.97 -1.84
CA PHE A 34 1.16 -4.57 -1.78
C PHE A 34 2.23 -3.50 -1.91
N VAL A 35 3.19 -3.46 -0.99
CA VAL A 35 4.29 -2.49 -0.99
C VAL A 35 5.61 -3.25 -1.02
N ALA A 36 6.41 -2.99 -2.03
CA ALA A 36 7.79 -3.43 -2.12
C ALA A 36 8.73 -2.25 -1.85
N VAL A 37 9.77 -2.49 -1.07
CA VAL A 37 10.84 -1.54 -0.81
C VAL A 37 12.12 -2.09 -1.40
N ASP A 38 12.75 -1.34 -2.30
CA ASP A 38 14.11 -1.63 -2.76
C ASP A 38 15.06 -1.54 -1.55
N SER A 39 15.75 -2.62 -1.23
CA SER A 39 16.73 -2.73 -0.15
C SER A 39 18.16 -2.79 -0.68
N SER A 40 18.39 -2.24 -1.88
CA SER A 40 19.70 -2.24 -2.53
C SER A 40 20.65 -1.21 -1.96
N PHE A 41 21.97 -1.41 -2.10
CA PHE A 41 23.00 -0.46 -1.63
C PHE A 41 22.77 0.99 -2.09
N GLN A 42 22.14 1.17 -3.25
CA GLN A 42 21.83 2.49 -3.82
C GLN A 42 20.80 3.28 -3.00
N MET A 43 20.03 2.60 -2.15
CA MET A 43 19.04 3.19 -1.26
C MET A 43 19.66 3.81 -0.01
N ASN A 44 20.93 3.54 0.30
CA ASN A 44 21.59 4.02 1.53
C ASN A 44 21.46 5.53 1.73
N ALA A 45 21.64 6.32 0.67
CA ALA A 45 21.57 7.78 0.74
C ALA A 45 20.17 8.32 1.11
N VAL A 46 19.11 7.55 0.81
CA VAL A 46 17.71 7.99 0.98
C VAL A 46 16.93 7.14 1.97
N TRP A 47 17.57 6.14 2.61
CA TRP A 47 16.88 5.13 3.42
C TRP A 47 16.05 5.74 4.55
N GLN A 48 16.56 6.83 5.14
CA GLN A 48 15.87 7.58 6.19
C GLN A 48 14.52 8.17 5.75
N ARG A 49 14.27 8.31 4.44
CA ARG A 49 13.00 8.80 3.87
C ARG A 49 11.97 7.67 3.67
N VAL A 50 12.39 6.40 3.69
CA VAL A 50 11.49 5.24 3.49
C VAL A 50 10.40 5.17 4.56
N PRO A 51 10.69 5.28 5.88
CA PRO A 51 9.64 5.24 6.91
C PRO A 51 8.57 6.31 6.76
N ALA A 52 8.97 7.54 6.39
CA ALA A 52 8.03 8.62 6.13
C ALA A 52 7.14 8.31 4.91
N THR A 53 7.73 7.77 3.85
CA THR A 53 7.00 7.34 2.64
C THR A 53 5.99 6.24 2.93
N LEU A 54 6.38 5.23 3.73
CA LEU A 54 5.48 4.16 4.17
C LEU A 54 4.33 4.72 5.01
N THR A 55 4.62 5.69 5.89
CA THR A 55 3.60 6.38 6.70
C THR A 55 2.58 7.09 5.80
N THR A 56 3.02 7.77 4.75
CA THR A 56 2.12 8.40 3.77
C THR A 56 1.24 7.38 3.05
N ILE A 57 1.79 6.23 2.65
CA ILE A 57 0.99 5.15 2.02
C ILE A 57 -0.05 4.59 3.00
N GLN A 58 0.33 4.44 4.27
CA GLN A 58 -0.53 3.87 5.32
C GLN A 58 -1.74 4.76 5.67
N GLN A 59 -1.73 6.06 5.31
CA GLN A 59 -2.86 6.97 5.58
C GLN A 59 -4.16 6.61 4.84
N GLN A 60 -4.13 5.61 3.95
CA GLN A 60 -5.31 5.14 3.24
C GLN A 60 -6.27 4.42 4.20
N ARG A 61 -7.50 4.94 4.32
CA ARG A 61 -8.56 4.33 5.12
C ARG A 61 -9.04 3.03 4.49
N TYR A 62 -9.48 2.10 5.34
CA TYR A 62 -10.01 0.79 4.94
C TYR A 62 -9.03 0.01 4.07
N ALA A 63 -7.75 0.02 4.44
CA ALA A 63 -6.70 -0.66 3.70
C ALA A 63 -5.93 -1.63 4.61
N GLN A 64 -5.46 -2.70 3.99
CA GLN A 64 -4.49 -3.63 4.55
C GLN A 64 -3.28 -3.68 3.64
N PHE A 65 -2.12 -3.86 4.25
CA PHE A 65 -0.84 -3.72 3.60
C PHE A 65 -0.01 -4.99 3.76
N ALA A 66 0.56 -5.47 2.67
CA ALA A 66 1.65 -6.43 2.70
C ALA A 66 2.94 -5.69 2.39
N LEU A 67 3.98 -5.91 3.19
CA LEU A 67 5.27 -5.24 3.03
C LEU A 67 6.34 -6.29 2.72
N VAL A 68 7.03 -6.07 1.61
CA VAL A 68 8.17 -6.87 1.21
C VAL A 68 9.34 -5.96 0.87
N THR A 69 10.51 -6.57 0.86
CA THR A 69 11.63 -6.08 0.05
C THR A 69 11.66 -6.88 -1.24
N GLU A 70 12.47 -6.47 -2.20
CA GLU A 70 12.76 -7.28 -3.38
C GLU A 70 13.43 -8.63 -3.06
N LYS A 71 13.88 -8.83 -1.80
CA LYS A 71 14.63 -10.01 -1.36
C LYS A 71 13.82 -10.93 -0.46
N THR A 72 13.07 -10.35 0.48
CA THR A 72 12.35 -11.08 1.53
C THR A 72 11.03 -10.41 1.91
N ARG A 73 10.08 -11.21 2.40
CA ARG A 73 8.85 -10.71 3.01
C ARG A 73 9.17 -10.11 4.39
N ILE A 74 8.63 -8.92 4.66
CA ILE A 74 8.70 -8.31 6.00
C ILE A 74 7.48 -8.72 6.81
N HIS A 75 6.28 -8.52 6.25
CA HIS A 75 5.03 -9.03 6.82
C HIS A 75 3.95 -9.22 5.76
N GLY A 76 2.97 -10.08 6.06
CA GLY A 76 1.75 -10.24 5.26
C GLY A 76 0.73 -9.13 5.50
N TRP A 77 -0.55 -9.40 5.24
CA TRP A 77 -1.64 -8.42 5.40
C TRP A 77 -1.74 -7.88 6.83
N SER A 78 -1.44 -6.59 6.99
CA SER A 78 -1.46 -5.85 8.25
C SER A 78 -2.11 -4.48 8.06
N PRO A 79 -2.80 -3.91 9.07
CA PRO A 79 -3.27 -2.52 9.01
C PRO A 79 -2.13 -1.49 9.02
N THR A 80 -0.89 -1.90 9.31
CA THR A 80 0.27 -1.02 9.42
C THR A 80 1.43 -1.48 8.53
N LEU A 81 2.23 -0.52 8.06
CA LEU A 81 3.47 -0.74 7.30
C LEU A 81 4.66 -0.56 8.23
N GLN A 82 5.19 -1.65 8.76
CA GLN A 82 6.31 -1.63 9.72
C GLN A 82 7.54 -2.27 9.09
N LEU A 83 8.54 -1.45 8.77
CA LEU A 83 9.78 -1.91 8.15
C LEU A 83 10.73 -2.64 9.12
N GLY A 84 10.60 -2.37 10.43
CA GLY A 84 11.50 -2.90 11.45
C GLY A 84 12.90 -2.28 11.39
N THR A 85 13.93 -3.07 11.68
CA THR A 85 15.35 -2.66 11.73
C THR A 85 16.11 -2.90 10.42
N LEU A 86 15.39 -3.06 9.31
CA LEU A 86 15.98 -3.33 8.01
C LEU A 86 16.87 -2.16 7.56
N VAL A 87 18.03 -2.49 6.99
CA VAL A 87 18.95 -1.55 6.32
C VAL A 87 19.25 -2.06 4.91
N PRO A 88 19.62 -1.21 3.94
CA PRO A 88 20.01 -1.67 2.62
C PRO A 88 21.32 -2.46 2.67
N TYR A 89 21.34 -3.67 2.10
CA TYR A 89 22.42 -4.63 2.40
C TYR A 89 22.92 -5.47 1.23
N ALA A 90 22.39 -5.31 0.01
CA ALA A 90 22.78 -6.14 -1.13
C ALA A 90 22.55 -5.45 -2.48
N PRO A 91 23.02 -5.99 -3.61
CA PRO A 91 22.69 -5.46 -4.94
C PRO A 91 21.18 -5.51 -5.23
N ARG A 92 20.73 -4.67 -6.17
CA ARG A 92 19.33 -4.62 -6.61
C ARG A 92 18.97 -5.86 -7.42
N ASN A 93 17.85 -6.50 -7.10
CA ASN A 93 17.27 -7.55 -7.91
C ASN A 93 15.74 -7.61 -7.73
N PHE A 94 14.98 -7.25 -8.77
CA PHE A 94 13.52 -7.27 -8.75
C PHE A 94 12.89 -8.54 -9.31
N SER A 95 13.68 -9.59 -9.62
CA SER A 95 13.16 -10.82 -10.25
C SER A 95 12.00 -11.45 -9.47
N LYS A 96 12.03 -11.37 -8.13
CA LYS A 96 10.94 -11.89 -7.27
C LYS A 96 9.64 -11.09 -7.35
N LEU A 97 9.69 -9.84 -7.83
CA LEU A 97 8.53 -8.96 -7.98
C LEU A 97 7.87 -9.09 -9.36
N GLU A 98 8.49 -9.83 -10.29
CA GLU A 98 7.97 -10.03 -11.65
C GLU A 98 6.77 -11.00 -11.68
N SER A 99 6.64 -11.91 -10.70
CA SER A 99 5.55 -12.88 -10.66
C SER A 99 5.00 -13.12 -9.25
N ALA A 100 3.70 -13.42 -9.15
CA ALA A 100 3.04 -13.72 -7.88
C ALA A 100 3.45 -15.06 -7.25
N ALA A 101 4.36 -15.82 -7.88
CA ALA A 101 4.83 -17.10 -7.36
C ALA A 101 5.60 -16.95 -6.04
N GLU A 102 6.43 -15.91 -5.93
CA GLU A 102 7.22 -15.62 -4.72
C GLU A 102 6.40 -14.90 -3.65
N TYR A 103 5.45 -14.08 -4.08
CA TYR A 103 4.59 -13.27 -3.21
C TYR A 103 3.13 -13.41 -3.62
N PRO A 104 2.40 -14.41 -3.07
CA PRO A 104 0.98 -14.62 -3.35
C PRO A 104 0.12 -13.37 -3.09
N GLU A 105 0.53 -12.53 -2.14
CA GLU A 105 -0.13 -11.26 -1.82
C GLU A 105 -0.23 -10.32 -3.04
N MET A 106 0.67 -10.43 -4.02
CA MET A 106 0.60 -9.63 -5.24
C MET A 106 -0.59 -9.99 -6.14
N ALA A 107 -1.12 -11.21 -6.06
CA ALA A 107 -2.28 -11.61 -6.84
C ALA A 107 -3.57 -11.02 -6.26
N GLU A 108 -3.64 -10.90 -4.92
CA GLU A 108 -4.80 -10.36 -4.21
C GLU A 108 -4.77 -8.83 -4.07
N ALA A 109 -3.64 -8.20 -4.36
CA ALA A 109 -3.45 -6.77 -4.20
C ALA A 109 -4.19 -5.96 -5.27
N ALA A 110 -5.07 -5.06 -4.81
CA ALA A 110 -5.72 -4.08 -5.67
C ALA A 110 -4.77 -2.97 -6.14
N GLN A 111 -3.68 -2.73 -5.41
CA GLN A 111 -2.61 -1.79 -5.78
C GLN A 111 -1.25 -2.34 -5.39
N LYS A 112 -0.24 -2.01 -6.19
CA LYS A 112 1.16 -2.40 -5.97
C LYS A 112 2.03 -1.15 -5.98
N TYR A 113 2.82 -0.94 -4.93
CA TYR A 113 3.76 0.17 -4.82
C TYR A 113 5.18 -0.36 -4.77
N LEU A 114 6.10 0.28 -5.50
CA LEU A 114 7.53 0.03 -5.37
C LEU A 114 8.23 1.33 -5.00
N ILE A 115 8.92 1.32 -3.86
CA ILE A 115 9.76 2.43 -3.38
C ILE A 115 11.21 2.14 -3.79
N THR A 116 11.82 3.01 -4.61
CA THR A 116 13.19 2.83 -5.11
C THR A 116 13.87 4.16 -5.42
N THR A 117 15.20 4.20 -5.59
CA THR A 117 15.95 5.40 -6.00
C THR A 117 16.06 5.58 -7.51
N MET A 118 15.97 4.50 -8.29
CA MET A 118 16.25 4.53 -9.72
C MET A 118 15.19 3.76 -10.52
N LEU A 119 14.81 4.36 -11.64
CA LEU A 119 13.90 3.81 -12.62
C LEU A 119 14.70 3.43 -13.85
N ASP A 120 15.12 2.16 -13.93
CA ASP A 120 15.61 1.61 -15.19
C ASP A 120 14.39 1.26 -16.08
N ALA A 121 14.33 1.83 -17.28
CA ALA A 121 13.25 1.60 -18.23
C ALA A 121 13.06 0.12 -18.56
N ALA A 122 14.14 -0.66 -18.62
CA ALA A 122 14.07 -2.09 -18.84
C ALA A 122 13.37 -2.81 -17.69
N GLN A 123 13.68 -2.45 -16.44
CA GLN A 123 13.06 -3.03 -15.24
C GLN A 123 11.60 -2.57 -15.08
N MET A 124 11.30 -1.31 -15.39
CA MET A 124 9.93 -0.78 -15.37
C MET A 124 9.00 -1.54 -16.32
N SER A 125 9.51 -1.95 -17.49
CA SER A 125 8.71 -2.68 -18.48
C SER A 125 8.18 -4.02 -17.96
N LYS A 126 8.88 -4.63 -16.99
CA LYS A 126 8.51 -5.89 -16.34
C LYS A 126 7.56 -5.72 -15.15
N LEU A 127 7.56 -4.54 -14.54
CA LEU A 127 6.71 -4.20 -13.39
C LEU A 127 5.46 -3.44 -13.83
N ARG A 128 4.76 -3.94 -14.86
CA ARG A 128 3.51 -3.33 -15.34
C ARG A 128 2.46 -3.32 -14.23
N GLY A 129 1.76 -2.19 -14.09
CA GLY A 129 0.72 -2.01 -13.07
C GLY A 129 1.23 -1.63 -11.68
N TRP A 130 2.54 -1.47 -11.50
CA TRP A 130 3.11 -0.95 -10.27
C TRP A 130 3.12 0.57 -10.26
N ARG A 131 2.82 1.15 -9.11
CA ARG A 131 3.02 2.57 -8.83
C ARG A 131 4.40 2.76 -8.22
N MET A 132 5.28 3.40 -8.98
CA MET A 132 6.65 3.66 -8.55
C MET A 132 6.71 4.95 -7.72
N ILE A 133 7.38 4.89 -6.58
CA ILE A 133 7.73 6.05 -5.77
C ILE A 133 9.24 6.17 -5.80
N GLN A 134 9.72 7.16 -6.55
CA GLN A 134 11.14 7.42 -6.64
C GLN A 134 11.59 8.32 -5.49
N LEU A 135 12.60 7.86 -4.74
CA LEU A 135 13.28 8.66 -3.74
C LEU A 135 14.54 9.26 -4.36
N MET A 136 14.62 10.58 -4.37
CA MET A 136 15.83 11.30 -4.76
C MET A 136 16.69 11.59 -3.51
N PRO A 137 18.02 11.75 -3.65
CA PRO A 137 18.90 12.24 -2.59
C PRO A 137 18.47 13.59 -2.00
#